data_AF-A0A4Y9LES5-F1
#
_entry.id   AF-A0A4Y9LES5-F1
#
_cell.length_a   1.000
_cell.length_b   1.000
_cell.length_c   1.000
_cell.angle_alpha   90.00
_cell.angle_beta   90.00
_cell.angle_gamma   90.00
#
_symmetry.space_group_name_H-M   'P 1'
#
loop_
_entity.id
_entity.type
_entity.pdbx_description
1 polymer ?
#
loop_
_entity_poly.entity_id
_entity_poly.type
_entity_poly.pdbx_seq_one_letter_code
_entity_poly.pdbx_strand_id
1 'polypeptide(L)'
;MPTATRAETSTECTPNGLCYCVQDDLKSVIATRVEEIRARISAQRQQGKAIGYLSIPISTIQGSYLPVNVKIAARTKERVEERFGPRSLWLLNTAAKEFSLPEAAKGEDYMLMWTRVLEGPDGFGRDFDFIYFAGPSDFANYFSFDGRADLEKLERFYEGLAKTDSKLAEIKKADFRNYYGLRASVAFSFGSHDEWNIARTINAKRTAKREGEDAFGIAKQIAVMFNGTSVAPGLFDASTATGNEGQCRLTKK
;
A
#
# COMPACT_ATOMS: atom_id res chain seq x y z
N MET A 1 -8.90 29.21 25.54
CA MET A 1 -8.31 28.14 24.71
C MET A 1 -9.39 27.67 23.76
N PRO A 2 -9.20 27.70 22.43
CA PRO A 2 -10.18 27.12 21.52
C PRO A 2 -10.12 25.61 21.69
N THR A 3 -11.22 25.02 22.16
CA THR A 3 -11.46 23.59 22.12
C THR A 3 -11.42 23.18 20.65
N ALA A 4 -10.37 22.47 20.24
CA ALA A 4 -10.36 21.84 18.93
C ALA A 4 -11.51 20.82 18.91
N THR A 5 -12.57 21.14 18.18
CA THR A 5 -13.66 20.21 17.92
C THR A 5 -13.05 18.98 17.26
N ARG A 6 -13.11 17.83 17.94
CA ARG A 6 -12.65 16.57 17.38
C ARG A 6 -13.50 16.28 16.14
N ALA A 7 -12.86 16.01 15.00
CA ALA A 7 -13.55 15.58 13.79
C ALA A 7 -14.46 14.40 14.12
N GLU A 8 -15.70 14.45 13.64
CA GLU A 8 -16.67 13.37 13.82
C GLU A 8 -16.19 12.15 13.04
N THR A 9 -16.27 10.98 13.67
CA THR A 9 -15.78 9.73 13.10
C THR A 9 -16.83 8.64 13.25
N SER A 10 -16.95 7.79 12.25
CA SER A 10 -17.84 6.64 12.31
C SER A 10 -17.24 5.40 11.65
N THR A 11 -17.79 4.23 12.02
CA THR A 11 -17.35 2.94 11.49
C THR A 11 -17.91 2.75 10.09
N GLU A 12 -17.04 2.56 9.11
CA GLU A 12 -17.38 2.19 7.74
C GLU A 12 -16.86 0.79 7.45
N CYS A 13 -17.71 -0.09 6.92
CA CYS A 13 -17.35 -1.45 6.56
C CYS A 13 -17.44 -1.67 5.05
N THR A 14 -16.67 -2.64 4.56
CA THR A 14 -16.54 -2.98 3.14
C THR A 14 -17.26 -4.29 2.80
N PRO A 15 -17.45 -4.62 1.50
CA PRO A 15 -18.11 -5.86 1.08
C PRO A 15 -17.60 -7.15 1.72
N ASN A 16 -16.32 -7.25 2.07
CA ASN A 16 -15.80 -8.43 2.77
C ASN A 16 -15.76 -8.28 4.31
N GLY A 17 -16.43 -7.27 4.87
CA GLY A 17 -16.59 -7.10 6.31
C GLY A 17 -15.41 -6.44 7.02
N LEU A 18 -14.41 -5.93 6.29
CA LEU A 18 -13.31 -5.15 6.87
C LEU A 18 -13.84 -3.75 7.21
N CYS A 19 -13.62 -3.30 8.44
CA CYS A 19 -14.16 -2.04 8.94
C CYS A 19 -13.06 -1.08 9.38
N TYR A 20 -13.31 0.23 9.23
CA TYR A 20 -12.39 1.31 9.57
C TYR A 20 -13.12 2.44 10.29
N CYS A 21 -12.46 3.06 11.26
CA CYS A 21 -12.96 4.28 11.91
C CYS A 21 -12.51 5.51 11.12
N VAL A 22 -13.39 6.04 10.27
CA VAL A 22 -13.05 7.11 9.33
C VAL A 22 -13.64 8.44 9.73
N GLN A 23 -13.04 9.52 9.24
CA GLN A 23 -13.56 10.87 9.42
C GLN A 23 -14.76 11.08 8.49
N ASP A 24 -15.87 11.58 9.05
CA ASP A 24 -17.14 11.67 8.33
C ASP A 24 -17.08 12.63 7.13
N ASP A 25 -16.33 13.71 7.27
CA ASP A 25 -16.10 14.72 6.23
C ASP A 25 -15.25 14.20 5.06
N LEU A 26 -14.45 13.15 5.27
CA LEU A 26 -13.62 12.54 4.23
C LEU A 26 -14.34 11.46 3.42
N LYS A 27 -15.52 10.98 3.83
CA LYS A 27 -16.20 9.87 3.17
C LYS A 27 -16.51 10.12 1.69
N SER A 28 -17.01 11.32 1.36
CA SER A 28 -17.30 11.69 -0.03
C SER A 28 -16.01 11.82 -0.86
N VAL A 29 -14.97 12.41 -0.27
CA VAL A 29 -13.64 12.53 -0.88
C VAL A 29 -13.04 11.15 -1.18
N ILE A 30 -13.15 10.21 -0.23
CA ILE A 30 -12.74 8.82 -0.39
C ILE A 30 -13.52 8.17 -1.54
N ALA A 31 -14.84 8.31 -1.57
CA ALA A 31 -15.68 7.73 -2.63
C ALA A 31 -15.27 8.25 -4.03
N THR A 32 -15.12 9.57 -4.19
CA THR A 32 -14.64 10.17 -5.43
C THR A 32 -13.25 9.65 -5.82
N ARG A 33 -12.33 9.54 -4.87
CA ARG A 33 -10.97 9.04 -5.16
C ARG A 33 -10.97 7.58 -5.59
N VAL A 34 -11.82 6.74 -4.99
CA VAL A 34 -12.02 5.35 -5.42
C VAL A 34 -12.51 5.30 -6.86
N GLU A 35 -13.49 6.13 -7.24
CA GLU A 35 -14.01 6.18 -8.61
C GLU A 35 -12.92 6.60 -9.62
N GLU A 36 -12.16 7.64 -9.32
CA GLU A 36 -11.05 8.10 -10.16
C GLU A 36 -9.96 7.04 -10.35
N ILE A 37 -9.56 6.36 -9.27
CA ILE A 37 -8.58 5.27 -9.31
C ILE A 37 -9.10 4.12 -10.19
N ARG A 38 -10.36 3.72 -10.01
CA ARG A 38 -10.96 2.62 -10.79
C ARG A 38 -11.15 2.99 -12.26
N ALA A 39 -11.48 4.24 -12.57
CA ALA A 39 -11.49 4.74 -13.95
C ALA A 39 -10.09 4.64 -14.58
N ARG A 40 -9.03 4.98 -13.83
CA ARG A 40 -7.64 4.84 -14.30
C ARG A 40 -7.26 3.38 -14.55
N ILE A 41 -7.63 2.47 -13.65
CA ILE A 41 -7.42 1.03 -13.81
C ILE A 41 -8.13 0.53 -15.07
N SER A 42 -9.42 0.88 -15.24
CA SER A 42 -10.20 0.50 -16.41
C SER A 42 -9.56 0.98 -17.71
N ALA A 43 -9.09 2.22 -17.76
CA ALA A 43 -8.41 2.78 -18.93
C ALA A 43 -7.09 2.04 -19.29
N GLN A 44 -6.35 1.54 -18.30
CA GLN A 44 -5.14 0.73 -18.55
C GLN A 44 -5.51 -0.69 -19.00
N ARG A 45 -6.57 -1.27 -18.43
CA ARG A 45 -7.07 -2.59 -18.83
C ARG A 45 -7.62 -2.60 -20.26
N GLN A 46 -8.30 -1.53 -20.68
CA GLN A 46 -8.75 -1.35 -22.07
C GLN A 46 -7.60 -1.28 -23.08
N GLN A 47 -6.39 -0.95 -22.64
CA GLN A 47 -5.17 -1.02 -23.47
C GLN A 47 -4.57 -2.44 -23.52
N GLY A 48 -5.24 -3.45 -22.95
CA GLY A 48 -4.77 -4.83 -22.92
C GLY A 48 -3.70 -5.13 -21.87
N LYS A 49 -3.49 -4.23 -20.90
CA LYS A 49 -2.49 -4.42 -19.85
C LYS A 49 -3.01 -5.28 -18.71
N ALA A 50 -2.13 -6.12 -18.17
CA ALA A 50 -2.29 -6.67 -16.82
C ALA A 50 -2.16 -5.55 -15.78
N ILE A 51 -2.98 -5.61 -14.74
CA ILE A 51 -3.08 -4.58 -13.70
C ILE A 51 -2.51 -5.12 -12.40
N GLY A 52 -1.52 -4.41 -11.87
CA GLY A 52 -0.97 -4.66 -10.55
C GLY A 52 -1.34 -3.59 -9.53
N TYR A 53 -1.31 -3.95 -8.26
CA TYR A 53 -1.34 -3.03 -7.12
C TYR A 53 0.04 -3.00 -6.44
N LEU A 54 0.63 -1.82 -6.21
CA LEU A 54 1.88 -1.69 -5.43
C LEU A 54 1.59 -1.33 -3.98
N SER A 55 1.81 -2.26 -3.07
CA SER A 55 1.91 -1.98 -1.63
C SER A 55 3.34 -1.57 -1.29
N ILE A 56 3.50 -0.38 -0.71
CA ILE A 56 4.79 0.11 -0.24
C ILE A 56 4.60 0.97 1.03
N PRO A 57 5.49 0.84 2.04
CA PRO A 57 5.45 1.71 3.21
C PRO A 57 5.53 3.20 2.84
N ILE A 58 4.46 3.95 3.14
CA ILE A 58 4.46 5.42 3.04
C ILE A 58 4.39 6.10 4.41
N SER A 59 4.11 5.33 5.49
CA SER A 59 4.07 5.85 6.85
C SER A 59 5.46 6.27 7.34
N THR A 60 5.51 7.34 8.13
CA THR A 60 6.73 7.88 8.74
C THR A 60 6.94 7.29 10.13
N ILE A 61 7.39 6.03 10.19
CA ILE A 61 7.73 5.35 11.45
C ILE A 61 9.25 5.24 11.59
N GLN A 62 9.78 5.61 12.77
CA GLN A 62 11.16 5.35 13.24
C GLN A 62 12.27 5.54 12.19
N GLY A 63 12.29 6.68 11.49
CA GLY A 63 13.32 7.04 10.50
C GLY A 63 12.89 6.97 9.04
N SER A 64 11.73 6.37 8.76
CA SER A 64 11.08 6.43 7.45
C SER A 64 10.78 7.89 7.04
N TYR A 65 10.92 8.19 5.76
CA TYR A 65 10.73 9.55 5.23
C TYR A 65 9.87 9.54 3.97
N LEU A 66 8.66 10.09 4.07
CA LEU A 66 7.64 10.03 3.02
C LEU A 66 8.15 10.50 1.64
N PRO A 67 8.83 11.66 1.49
CA PRO A 67 9.32 12.09 0.17
C PRO A 67 10.31 11.10 -0.48
N VAL A 68 11.09 10.37 0.32
CA VAL A 68 11.97 9.32 -0.20
C VAL A 68 11.17 8.07 -0.57
N ASN A 69 10.22 7.65 0.27
CA ASN A 69 9.35 6.51 -0.03
C ASN A 69 8.52 6.70 -1.31
N VAL A 70 8.01 7.91 -1.57
CA VAL A 70 7.29 8.24 -2.83
C VAL A 70 8.20 8.04 -4.05
N LYS A 71 9.47 8.45 -3.98
CA LYS A 71 10.45 8.25 -5.05
C LYS A 71 10.79 6.76 -5.24
N ILE A 72 10.92 6.02 -4.14
CA ILE A 72 11.15 4.57 -4.16
C ILE A 72 9.96 3.86 -4.80
N ALA A 73 8.73 4.27 -4.49
CA ALA A 73 7.52 3.71 -5.06
C ALA A 73 7.45 3.93 -6.57
N ALA A 74 7.75 5.15 -7.02
CA ALA A 74 7.83 5.48 -8.45
C ALA A 74 8.89 4.63 -9.17
N ARG A 75 10.09 4.52 -8.58
CA ARG A 75 11.17 3.69 -9.13
C ARG A 75 10.83 2.19 -9.16
N THR A 76 10.16 1.71 -8.11
CA THR A 76 9.66 0.33 -8.03
C THR A 76 8.65 0.05 -9.12
N LYS A 77 7.69 0.96 -9.34
CA LYS A 77 6.73 0.88 -10.44
C LYS A 77 7.42 0.78 -11.80
N GLU A 78 8.35 1.68 -12.10
CA GLU A 78 9.11 1.66 -13.36
C GLU A 78 9.80 0.32 -13.57
N ARG A 79 10.52 -0.17 -12.54
CA ARG A 79 11.30 -1.42 -12.62
C ARG A 79 10.40 -2.65 -12.81
N VAL A 80 9.27 -2.70 -12.13
CA VAL A 80 8.30 -3.81 -12.27
C VAL A 80 7.67 -3.78 -13.67
N GLU A 81 7.27 -2.61 -14.16
CA GLU A 81 6.74 -2.46 -15.52
C GLU A 81 7.79 -2.78 -16.60
N GLU A 82 9.03 -2.37 -16.41
CA GLU A 82 10.15 -2.70 -17.31
C GLU A 82 10.38 -4.21 -17.38
N ARG A 83 10.41 -4.89 -16.23
CA ARG A 83 10.60 -6.34 -16.16
C ARG A 83 9.52 -7.11 -16.95
N PHE A 84 8.27 -6.73 -16.79
CA PHE A 84 7.14 -7.45 -17.40
C PHE A 84 6.74 -6.91 -18.79
N GLY A 85 7.33 -5.79 -19.20
CA GLY A 85 7.03 -5.09 -20.43
C GLY A 85 6.03 -3.95 -20.19
N PRO A 86 6.41 -2.68 -20.43
CA PRO A 86 5.55 -1.52 -20.16
C PRO A 86 4.29 -1.42 -21.05
N ARG A 87 4.27 -2.19 -22.15
CA ARG A 87 3.09 -2.37 -23.00
C ARG A 87 2.11 -3.42 -22.48
N SER A 88 2.58 -4.32 -21.60
CA SER A 88 1.84 -5.50 -21.14
C SER A 88 1.38 -5.36 -19.71
N LEU A 89 1.99 -4.49 -18.92
CA LEU A 89 1.68 -4.33 -17.50
C LEU A 89 1.57 -2.86 -17.11
N TRP A 90 0.63 -2.56 -16.22
CA TRP A 90 0.58 -1.31 -15.48
C TRP A 90 0.42 -1.57 -13.98
N LEU A 91 1.26 -0.94 -13.17
CA LEU A 91 1.25 -1.06 -11.72
C LEU A 91 0.67 0.20 -11.07
N LEU A 92 -0.42 0.09 -10.33
CA LEU A 92 -0.97 1.18 -9.53
C LEU A 92 0.01 1.54 -8.41
N ASN A 93 0.65 2.70 -8.49
CA ASN A 93 1.52 3.22 -7.43
C ASN A 93 0.67 3.92 -6.36
N THR A 94 0.50 3.27 -5.21
CA THR A 94 -0.29 3.79 -4.08
C THR A 94 0.32 5.01 -3.40
N ALA A 95 1.62 5.26 -3.58
CA ALA A 95 2.30 6.44 -3.06
C ALA A 95 2.21 7.65 -4.01
N ALA A 96 1.55 7.54 -5.16
CA ALA A 96 1.45 8.64 -6.11
C ALA A 96 0.57 9.77 -5.54
N LYS A 97 1.05 11.02 -5.68
CA LYS A 97 0.41 12.21 -5.12
C LYS A 97 -1.02 12.42 -5.64
N GLU A 98 -1.30 11.99 -6.88
CA GLU A 98 -2.65 12.04 -7.47
C GLU A 98 -3.70 11.19 -6.72
N PHE A 99 -3.26 10.25 -5.90
CA PHE A 99 -4.11 9.39 -5.07
C PHE A 99 -4.09 9.76 -3.59
N SER A 100 -3.41 10.84 -3.21
CA SER A 100 -3.38 11.30 -1.82
C SER A 100 -4.74 11.85 -1.39
N LEU A 101 -5.13 11.53 -0.15
CA LEU A 101 -6.21 12.19 0.55
C LEU A 101 -5.70 13.53 1.15
N PRO A 102 -6.61 14.43 1.57
CA PRO A 102 -6.24 15.68 2.26
C PRO A 102 -5.32 15.44 3.47
N GLU A 103 -4.56 16.47 3.87
CA GLU A 103 -3.56 16.38 4.95
C GLU A 103 -4.13 15.90 6.30
N ALA A 104 -5.41 16.15 6.56
CA ALA A 104 -6.10 15.70 7.76
C ALA A 104 -6.38 14.17 7.79
N ALA A 105 -6.27 13.49 6.65
CA ALA A 105 -6.56 12.06 6.53
C ALA A 105 -5.56 11.21 7.31
N LYS A 106 -6.07 10.13 7.92
CA LYS A 106 -5.31 9.18 8.71
C LYS A 106 -5.22 7.82 8.02
N GLY A 107 -4.48 6.89 8.63
CA GLY A 107 -4.28 5.55 8.10
C GLY A 107 -5.61 4.84 7.83
N GLU A 108 -6.58 4.97 8.73
CA GLU A 108 -7.92 4.38 8.61
C GLU A 108 -8.67 4.91 7.38
N ASP A 109 -8.57 6.21 7.07
CA ASP A 109 -9.21 6.84 5.91
C ASP A 109 -8.60 6.30 4.60
N TYR A 110 -7.27 6.22 4.54
CA TYR A 110 -6.55 5.61 3.42
C TYR A 110 -6.89 4.13 3.28
N MET A 111 -7.03 3.39 4.38
CA MET A 111 -7.32 1.97 4.33
C MET A 111 -8.75 1.68 3.89
N LEU A 112 -9.74 2.51 4.24
CA LEU A 112 -11.07 2.41 3.65
C LEU A 112 -11.00 2.60 2.13
N MET A 113 -10.26 3.63 1.66
CA MET A 113 -10.07 3.88 0.23
C MET A 113 -9.41 2.69 -0.49
N TRP A 114 -8.27 2.22 0.01
CA TRP A 114 -7.53 1.12 -0.62
C TRP A 114 -8.27 -0.21 -0.55
N THR A 115 -9.00 -0.49 0.53
CA THR A 115 -9.87 -1.67 0.61
C THR A 115 -10.94 -1.61 -0.47
N ARG A 116 -11.65 -0.49 -0.62
CA ARG A 116 -12.68 -0.32 -1.67
C ARG A 116 -12.11 -0.43 -3.09
N VAL A 117 -10.88 0.05 -3.31
CA VAL A 117 -10.17 -0.14 -4.59
C VAL A 117 -9.86 -1.61 -4.83
N LEU A 118 -9.21 -2.28 -3.87
CA LEU A 118 -8.75 -3.67 -3.99
C LEU A 118 -9.91 -4.67 -4.10
N GLU A 119 -10.97 -4.47 -3.33
CA GLU A 119 -12.15 -5.33 -3.31
C GLU A 119 -13.03 -5.17 -4.55
N GLY A 120 -13.03 -3.98 -5.15
CA GLY A 120 -14.01 -3.62 -6.16
C GLY A 120 -15.46 -3.69 -5.62
N PRO A 121 -16.46 -3.65 -6.51
CA PRO A 121 -17.86 -3.47 -6.12
C PRO A 121 -18.47 -4.75 -5.53
N ASP A 122 -17.90 -5.92 -5.82
CA ASP A 122 -18.42 -7.23 -5.41
C ASP A 122 -17.53 -7.94 -4.38
N GLY A 123 -16.45 -7.30 -3.93
CA GLY A 123 -15.51 -7.87 -2.97
C GLY A 123 -14.57 -8.92 -3.55
N PHE A 124 -14.60 -9.18 -4.87
CA PHE A 124 -13.75 -10.18 -5.50
C PHE A 124 -12.48 -9.59 -6.10
N GLY A 125 -12.28 -8.27 -6.11
CA GLY A 125 -11.05 -7.62 -6.60
C GLY A 125 -10.74 -7.89 -8.07
N ARG A 126 -11.78 -7.95 -8.91
CA ARG A 126 -11.67 -8.28 -10.35
C ARG A 126 -10.78 -7.33 -11.14
N ASP A 127 -10.55 -6.14 -10.61
CA ASP A 127 -9.78 -5.09 -11.26
C ASP A 127 -8.27 -5.39 -11.27
N PHE A 128 -7.79 -6.37 -10.49
CA PHE A 128 -6.36 -6.70 -10.32
C PHE A 128 -6.01 -8.13 -10.74
N ASP A 129 -4.87 -8.24 -11.43
CA ASP A 129 -4.26 -9.51 -11.81
C ASP A 129 -3.20 -9.96 -10.79
N PHE A 130 -2.55 -9.00 -10.12
CA PHE A 130 -1.59 -9.28 -9.04
C PHE A 130 -1.47 -8.13 -8.04
N ILE A 131 -0.95 -8.44 -6.85
CA ILE A 131 -0.55 -7.48 -5.82
C ILE A 131 0.95 -7.65 -5.58
N TYR A 132 1.67 -6.54 -5.60
CA TYR A 132 3.11 -6.46 -5.38
C TYR A 132 3.41 -5.78 -4.05
N PHE A 133 4.00 -6.51 -3.12
CA PHE A 133 4.46 -6.01 -1.85
C PHE A 133 5.96 -5.68 -1.92
N ALA A 134 6.29 -4.40 -1.70
CA ALA A 134 7.67 -3.93 -1.73
C ALA A 134 8.50 -4.56 -0.59
N GLY A 135 9.65 -5.13 -0.96
CA GLY A 135 10.59 -5.75 -0.04
C GLY A 135 11.94 -5.03 -0.01
N PRO A 136 12.90 -5.53 0.78
CA PRO A 136 14.20 -4.89 0.96
C PRO A 136 14.96 -4.62 -0.35
N SER A 137 14.82 -5.48 -1.36
CA SER A 137 15.49 -5.31 -2.66
C SER A 137 14.95 -4.13 -3.46
N ASP A 138 13.69 -3.73 -3.27
CA ASP A 138 13.12 -2.54 -3.90
C ASP A 138 13.80 -1.26 -3.37
N PHE A 139 13.98 -1.19 -2.05
CA PHE A 139 14.68 -0.08 -1.40
C PHE A 139 16.19 -0.11 -1.72
N ALA A 140 16.81 -1.29 -1.65
CA ALA A 140 18.21 -1.49 -2.00
C ALA A 140 18.53 -1.03 -3.43
N ASN A 141 17.63 -1.30 -4.39
CA ASN A 141 17.79 -0.83 -5.76
C ASN A 141 17.81 0.70 -5.84
N TYR A 142 16.90 1.38 -5.15
CA TYR A 142 16.86 2.84 -5.15
C TYR A 142 18.14 3.46 -4.57
N PHE A 143 18.68 2.89 -3.49
CA PHE A 143 19.92 3.39 -2.87
C PHE A 143 21.20 2.83 -3.50
N SER A 144 21.10 2.03 -4.57
CA SER A 144 22.25 1.39 -5.22
C SER A 144 23.11 0.57 -4.24
N PHE A 145 22.45 -0.22 -3.40
CA PHE A 145 23.12 -1.17 -2.52
C PHE A 145 23.74 -2.32 -3.32
N ASP A 146 24.93 -2.72 -2.88
CA ASP A 146 25.72 -3.79 -3.50
C ASP A 146 26.26 -4.78 -2.46
N GLY A 147 25.81 -4.67 -1.21
CA GLY A 147 26.26 -5.49 -0.09
C GLY A 147 27.54 -4.99 0.57
N ARG A 148 28.10 -3.85 0.14
CA ARG A 148 29.32 -3.26 0.72
C ARG A 148 29.01 -1.89 1.31
N ALA A 149 29.20 -1.76 2.62
CA ALA A 149 29.10 -0.46 3.29
C ALA A 149 27.75 0.25 3.04
N ASP A 150 26.66 -0.50 2.87
CA ASP A 150 25.36 0.07 2.46
C ASP A 150 24.79 1.05 3.51
N LEU A 151 25.06 0.80 4.80
CA LEU A 151 24.68 1.75 5.85
C LEU A 151 25.44 3.08 5.73
N GLU A 152 26.69 3.08 5.29
CA GLU A 152 27.47 4.30 5.08
C GLU A 152 27.00 5.05 3.82
N LYS A 153 26.54 4.31 2.79
CA LYS A 153 25.86 4.91 1.62
C LYS A 153 24.59 5.65 2.04
N LEU A 154 23.80 5.06 2.94
CA LEU A 154 22.61 5.73 3.49
C LEU A 154 22.96 6.98 4.29
N GLU A 155 24.01 6.95 5.10
CA GLU A 155 24.45 8.14 5.83
C GLU A 155 24.87 9.27 4.88
N ARG A 156 25.65 8.96 3.83
CA ARG A 156 26.02 9.94 2.80
C ARG A 156 24.79 10.47 2.04
N PHE A 157 23.84 9.59 1.71
CA PHE A 157 22.58 9.99 1.08
C PHE A 157 21.80 10.96 1.97
N TYR A 158 21.65 10.62 3.26
CA TYR A 158 20.98 11.46 4.25
C TYR A 158 21.65 12.83 4.35
N GLU A 159 22.97 12.87 4.51
CA GLU A 159 23.74 14.11 4.65
C GLU A 159 23.65 14.99 3.40
N GLY A 160 23.59 14.39 2.21
CA GLY A 160 23.36 15.11 0.97
C GLY A 160 21.97 15.75 0.93
N LEU A 161 20.93 14.95 1.22
CA LEU A 161 19.54 15.40 1.11
C LEU A 161 19.16 16.40 2.21
N ALA A 162 19.63 16.21 3.44
CA ALA A 162 19.34 17.08 4.58
C ALA A 162 19.87 18.52 4.42
N LYS A 163 20.84 18.74 3.53
CA LYS A 163 21.31 20.10 3.17
C LYS A 163 20.24 20.93 2.45
N THR A 164 19.32 20.26 1.75
CA THR A 164 18.28 20.90 0.93
C THR A 164 16.87 20.65 1.42
N ASP A 165 16.70 19.75 2.38
CA ASP A 165 15.42 19.34 2.92
C ASP A 165 15.42 19.45 4.45
N SER A 166 14.92 20.58 4.96
CA SER A 166 14.90 20.85 6.40
C SER A 166 14.01 19.89 7.17
N LYS A 167 12.98 19.31 6.54
CA LYS A 167 12.09 18.33 7.20
C LYS A 167 12.80 17.01 7.43
N LEU A 168 13.68 16.59 6.50
CA LEU A 168 14.53 15.43 6.73
C LEU A 168 15.50 15.66 7.89
N ALA A 169 16.02 16.89 8.04
CA ALA A 169 16.98 17.22 9.11
C ALA A 169 16.41 17.08 10.52
N GLU A 170 15.08 17.06 10.68
CA GLU A 170 14.39 16.78 11.94
C GLU A 170 14.46 15.29 12.35
N ILE A 171 14.75 14.40 11.40
CA ILE A 171 14.88 12.96 11.63
C ILE A 171 16.32 12.65 12.04
N LYS A 172 16.54 11.82 13.07
CA LYS A 172 17.91 11.43 13.43
C LYS A 172 18.52 10.59 12.30
N LYS A 173 19.72 10.96 11.84
CA LYS A 173 20.49 10.22 10.81
C LYS A 173 20.54 8.71 11.08
N ALA A 174 20.78 8.33 12.34
CA ALA A 174 20.85 6.92 12.74
C ALA A 174 19.50 6.19 12.55
N ASP A 175 18.38 6.85 12.82
CA ASP A 175 17.05 6.27 12.64
C ASP A 175 16.74 6.08 11.16
N PHE A 176 17.04 7.10 10.32
CA PHE A 176 16.93 7.01 8.86
C PHE A 176 17.73 5.83 8.32
N ARG A 177 19.02 5.76 8.67
CA ARG A 177 19.92 4.69 8.26
C ARG A 177 19.41 3.31 8.71
N ASN A 178 19.00 3.17 9.97
CA ASN A 178 18.52 1.89 10.50
C ASN A 178 17.16 1.50 9.90
N TYR A 179 16.31 2.45 9.54
CA TYR A 179 15.08 2.15 8.82
C TYR A 179 15.40 1.61 7.43
N TYR A 180 16.06 2.41 6.58
CA TYR A 180 16.31 2.03 5.18
C TYR A 180 17.29 0.88 5.00
N GLY A 181 18.20 0.68 5.95
CA GLY A 181 19.20 -0.39 5.89
C GLY A 181 18.71 -1.74 6.43
N LEU A 182 17.77 -1.75 7.38
CA LEU A 182 17.42 -2.97 8.13
C LEU A 182 15.93 -3.31 8.11
N ARG A 183 15.04 -2.33 7.89
CA ARG A 183 13.59 -2.49 8.12
C ARG A 183 12.72 -2.09 6.93
N ALA A 184 13.28 -1.40 5.94
CA ALA A 184 12.52 -0.91 4.81
C ALA A 184 11.92 -2.05 3.97
N SER A 185 10.65 -2.33 4.24
CA SER A 185 9.80 -3.32 3.57
C SER A 185 8.37 -3.19 4.11
N VAL A 186 7.42 -3.80 3.41
CA VAL A 186 6.02 -3.91 3.88
C VAL A 186 5.88 -4.55 5.27
N ALA A 187 6.88 -5.31 5.75
CA ALA A 187 6.83 -5.96 7.06
C ALA A 187 6.78 -4.96 8.23
N PHE A 188 7.15 -3.70 8.02
CA PHE A 188 7.17 -2.66 9.06
C PHE A 188 6.18 -1.52 8.75
N SER A 189 5.04 -1.83 8.12
CA SER A 189 4.02 -0.88 7.69
C SER A 189 2.62 -1.35 8.09
N PHE A 190 1.92 -0.55 8.90
CA PHE A 190 0.53 -0.84 9.28
C PHE A 190 -0.39 -0.95 8.07
N GLY A 191 -0.33 0.01 7.13
CA GLY A 191 -1.17 -0.04 5.93
C GLY A 191 -0.86 -1.26 5.06
N SER A 192 0.42 -1.62 4.91
CA SER A 192 0.79 -2.80 4.11
C SER A 192 0.38 -4.12 4.75
N HIS A 193 0.29 -4.15 6.09
CA HIS A 193 -0.25 -5.29 6.82
C HIS A 193 -1.76 -5.44 6.57
N ASP A 194 -2.51 -4.34 6.60
CA ASP A 194 -3.93 -4.35 6.22
C ASP A 194 -4.10 -4.78 4.75
N GLU A 195 -3.30 -4.24 3.83
CA GLU A 195 -3.30 -4.61 2.40
C GLU A 195 -3.04 -6.10 2.18
N TRP A 196 -2.14 -6.71 2.96
CA TRP A 196 -1.92 -8.15 2.96
C TRP A 196 -3.17 -8.91 3.40
N ASN A 197 -3.79 -8.48 4.49
CA ASN A 197 -5.01 -9.08 5.01
C ASN A 197 -6.21 -8.91 4.05
N ILE A 198 -6.29 -7.80 3.31
CA ILE A 198 -7.26 -7.57 2.23
C ILE A 198 -7.04 -8.58 1.10
N ALA A 199 -5.81 -8.70 0.61
CA ALA A 199 -5.45 -9.64 -0.46
C ALA A 199 -5.83 -11.09 -0.09
N ARG A 200 -5.49 -11.50 1.13
CA ARG A 200 -5.85 -12.81 1.69
C ARG A 200 -7.37 -13.00 1.75
N THR A 201 -8.10 -12.01 2.25
CA THR A 201 -9.58 -12.07 2.37
C THR A 201 -10.25 -12.22 1.00
N ILE A 202 -9.80 -11.47 -0.01
CA ILE A 202 -10.29 -11.60 -1.39
C ILE A 202 -10.00 -13.00 -1.94
N ASN A 203 -8.77 -13.50 -1.76
CA ASN A 203 -8.37 -14.82 -2.24
C ASN A 203 -9.13 -15.96 -1.55
N ALA A 204 -9.37 -15.87 -0.24
CA ALA A 204 -10.20 -16.82 0.49
C ALA A 204 -11.65 -16.85 -0.04
N LYS A 205 -12.22 -15.68 -0.36
CA LYS A 205 -13.55 -15.59 -0.97
C LYS A 205 -13.58 -16.22 -2.37
N ARG A 206 -12.53 -16.00 -3.18
CA ARG A 206 -12.39 -16.59 -4.52
C ARG A 206 -12.27 -18.12 -4.49
N THR A 207 -11.55 -18.68 -3.53
CA THR A 207 -11.37 -20.15 -3.40
C THR A 207 -12.56 -20.85 -2.76
N ALA A 208 -13.38 -20.14 -1.96
CA ALA A 208 -14.61 -20.70 -1.40
C ALA A 208 -15.70 -20.99 -2.46
N LYS A 209 -15.59 -20.42 -3.66
CA LYS A 209 -16.47 -20.73 -4.80
C LYS A 209 -16.04 -22.02 -5.48
N ARG A 210 -17.00 -22.90 -5.78
CA ARG A 210 -16.75 -24.15 -6.52
C ARG A 210 -16.39 -23.84 -7.97
N GLU A 211 -15.48 -24.63 -8.54
CA GLU A 211 -15.18 -24.56 -9.97
C GLU A 211 -16.46 -24.75 -10.79
N GLY A 212 -16.76 -23.80 -11.67
CA GLY A 212 -17.95 -23.82 -12.52
C GLY A 212 -19.16 -23.05 -11.98
N GLU A 213 -19.18 -22.62 -10.72
CA GLU A 213 -20.32 -21.88 -10.17
C GLU A 213 -20.27 -20.35 -10.36
N ASP A 214 -19.12 -19.74 -10.66
CA ASP A 214 -18.99 -18.31 -11.00
C ASP A 214 -17.49 -18.02 -11.18
N ALA A 215 -16.91 -18.05 -12.39
CA ALA A 215 -15.60 -17.48 -12.79
C ALA A 215 -14.36 -17.53 -11.83
N PHE A 216 -14.38 -18.28 -10.74
CA PHE A 216 -13.48 -18.22 -9.59
C PHE A 216 -13.17 -19.61 -9.05
N GLY A 217 -12.05 -19.72 -8.33
CA GLY A 217 -11.45 -20.95 -7.85
C GLY A 217 -9.94 -20.77 -7.66
N ILE A 218 -9.20 -21.85 -7.38
CA ILE A 218 -7.75 -21.79 -7.12
C ILE A 218 -6.98 -21.18 -8.31
N ALA A 219 -7.37 -21.50 -9.54
CA ALA A 219 -6.75 -20.97 -10.76
C ALA A 219 -7.05 -19.47 -11.00
N LYS A 220 -7.90 -18.85 -10.19
CA LYS A 220 -8.37 -17.47 -10.34
C LYS A 220 -8.13 -16.62 -9.10
N GLN A 221 -7.25 -17.05 -8.19
CA GLN A 221 -6.72 -16.19 -7.14
C GLN A 221 -5.93 -15.01 -7.74
N ILE A 222 -5.91 -13.86 -7.05
CA ILE A 222 -4.97 -12.77 -7.34
C ILE A 222 -3.57 -13.29 -7.01
N ALA A 223 -2.65 -13.18 -7.96
CA ALA A 223 -1.25 -13.50 -7.70
C ALA A 223 -0.67 -12.51 -6.67
N VAL A 224 0.10 -13.03 -5.71
CA VAL A 224 0.78 -12.20 -4.71
C VAL A 224 2.29 -12.29 -4.91
N MET A 225 2.94 -11.15 -5.00
CA MET A 225 4.38 -11.02 -5.11
C MET A 225 4.94 -10.26 -3.92
N PHE A 226 6.12 -10.67 -3.46
CA PHE A 226 6.91 -9.95 -2.47
C PHE A 226 8.35 -9.83 -2.97
N ASN A 227 8.91 -8.62 -2.88
CA ASN A 227 10.33 -8.37 -3.18
C ASN A 227 10.77 -8.85 -4.58
N GLY A 228 9.88 -8.74 -5.57
CA GLY A 228 10.15 -9.17 -6.94
C GLY A 228 9.86 -10.64 -7.22
N THR A 229 9.41 -11.45 -6.27
CA THR A 229 9.13 -12.87 -6.51
C THR A 229 7.72 -13.24 -6.08
N SER A 230 7.12 -14.25 -6.71
CA SER A 230 5.87 -14.82 -6.21
C SER A 230 6.09 -15.36 -4.79
N VAL A 231 5.08 -15.20 -3.93
CA VAL A 231 5.14 -15.73 -2.57
C VAL A 231 4.95 -17.25 -2.57
N ALA A 232 5.45 -17.93 -1.54
CA ALA A 232 5.22 -19.36 -1.37
C ALA A 232 3.73 -19.64 -1.15
N PRO A 233 3.19 -20.82 -1.55
CA PRO A 233 1.77 -21.14 -1.42
C PRO A 233 1.19 -20.90 -0.01
N GLY A 234 1.89 -21.31 1.05
CA GLY A 234 1.42 -21.11 2.42
C GLY A 234 1.29 -19.64 2.86
N LEU A 235 1.92 -18.70 2.14
CA LEU A 235 1.78 -17.28 2.40
C LEU A 235 0.49 -16.68 1.81
N PHE A 236 -0.18 -17.36 0.87
CA PHE A 236 -1.47 -16.88 0.35
C PHE A 236 -2.57 -16.86 1.42
N ASP A 237 -2.46 -17.76 2.41
CA ASP A 237 -3.50 -17.98 3.42
C ASP A 237 -3.10 -17.46 4.82
N ALA A 238 -1.82 -17.10 5.01
CA ALA A 238 -1.32 -16.60 6.28
C ALA A 238 -1.74 -15.13 6.51
N SER A 239 -2.33 -14.85 7.67
CA SER A 239 -2.59 -13.48 8.10
C SER A 239 -1.34 -12.83 8.71
N THR A 240 -1.31 -11.50 8.68
CA THR A 240 -0.35 -10.69 9.43
C THR A 240 -1.07 -9.89 10.52
N ALA A 241 -0.30 -9.26 11.41
CA ALA A 241 -0.84 -8.37 12.43
C ALA A 241 -1.72 -7.29 11.78
N THR A 242 -2.79 -6.88 12.47
CA THR A 242 -3.65 -5.80 11.98
C THR A 242 -2.97 -4.44 12.09
N GLY A 243 -3.18 -3.58 11.10
CA GLY A 243 -2.76 -2.19 11.11
C GLY A 243 -3.86 -1.25 11.62
N ASN A 244 -4.59 -0.67 10.68
CA ASN A 244 -5.63 0.33 10.88
C ASN A 244 -7.05 -0.26 10.85
N GLU A 245 -7.21 -1.52 10.43
CA GLU A 245 -8.51 -2.19 10.48
C GLU A 245 -9.05 -2.21 11.92
N GLY A 246 -10.29 -1.77 12.08
CA GLY A 246 -10.95 -1.66 13.36
C GLY A 246 -12.15 -0.72 13.34
N GLN A 247 -13.10 -0.98 14.23
CA GLN A 247 -14.27 -0.11 14.43
C GLN A 247 -13.91 1.09 15.31
N CYS A 248 -14.69 2.16 15.23
CA CYS A 248 -14.55 3.28 16.15
C CYS A 248 -14.71 2.81 17.60
N ARG A 249 -13.77 3.21 18.46
CA ARG A 249 -13.90 2.97 19.89
C ARG A 249 -15.07 3.79 20.42
N LEU A 250 -16.09 3.12 20.92
CA LEU A 250 -17.12 3.77 21.74
C LEU A 250 -16.41 4.39 22.94
N THR A 251 -16.39 5.72 23.02
CA THR A 251 -15.97 6.39 24.25
C THR A 251 -16.98 6.00 25.32
N LYS A 252 -16.56 5.16 26.27
CA LYS A 252 -17.31 5.00 27.52
C LYS A 252 -17.45 6.40 28.13
N LYS A 253 -18.70 6.85 28.28
CA LYS A 253 -19.03 8.03 29.07
C LYS A 253 -18.67 7.79 30.53
#